data_AF-A0A497M0M6-F1
#
_entry.id   AF-A0A497M0M6-F1
#
_cell.length_a   1.000
_cell.length_b   1.000
_cell.length_c   1.000
_cell.angle_alpha   90.00
_cell.angle_beta   90.00
_cell.angle_gamma   90.00
#
_symmetry.space_group_name_H-M   'P 1'
#
loop_
_entity.id
_entity.type
_entity.pdbx_description
1 polymer ?
#
loop_
_entity_poly.entity_id
_entity_poly.type
_entity_poly.pdbx_seq_one_letter_code
_entity_poly.pdbx_strand_id
1 'polypeptide(L)'
;MGDLACREDRIIILGVILQLLKNFKVKLRSLGVGYGYGDDENLSPNLCSPLPSVTKKGLLTYFMGDIMSLNEEVKERIRTLVEVYYDVQDVRIRTFNRLRQFGRIEGVDPHHLKKLEAEIRQYIWNEIKDLPIVEKFLKNIRGIGPVLAGGLITFFDVNKADRPSGFWHYAGLHVVNGKAPKRKRGEKLDYNPRAKVLCWKLGRSFLLFKTPFYSEIYERARQEETAKLRNPIENPENCPYYKECLKLLKGKAERTGKPMKKPPCKLHIHLRAMRKMVKRFLCDFWVVWRRLEGLPATEPYPVAKLKHHDIKSPYVELATEDKETSKS
;
A
#
# COMPACT_ATOMS: atom_id res chain seq x y z
N MET A 1 -37.33 32.39 -29.05
CA MET A 1 -36.90 31.38 -30.06
C MET A 1 -35.47 30.92 -29.73
N GLY A 2 -35.26 30.25 -28.59
CA GLY A 2 -33.90 29.93 -28.10
C GLY A 2 -33.66 28.50 -27.63
N ASP A 3 -34.68 27.64 -27.58
CA ASP A 3 -34.57 26.31 -26.95
C ASP A 3 -34.68 25.11 -27.91
N LEU A 4 -34.78 25.34 -29.22
CA LEU A 4 -34.87 24.26 -30.21
C LEU A 4 -33.49 23.77 -30.70
N ALA A 5 -32.46 24.63 -30.68
CA ALA A 5 -31.12 24.29 -31.20
C ALA A 5 -30.35 23.26 -30.34
N CYS A 6 -30.52 23.26 -29.02
CA CYS A 6 -29.77 22.34 -28.13
C CYS A 6 -30.30 20.89 -28.15
N ARG A 7 -31.50 20.66 -28.68
CA ARG A 7 -32.13 19.32 -28.75
C ARG A 7 -31.69 18.54 -29.99
N GLU A 8 -31.52 19.22 -31.12
CA GLU A 8 -31.08 18.60 -32.38
C GLU A 8 -29.61 18.17 -32.31
N ASP A 9 -28.73 18.98 -31.72
CA ASP A 9 -27.31 18.64 -31.55
C ASP A 9 -27.08 17.42 -30.65
N ARG A 10 -27.90 17.25 -29.60
CA ARG A 10 -27.83 16.07 -28.73
C ARG A 10 -28.27 14.80 -29.45
N ILE A 11 -29.26 14.89 -30.34
CA ILE A 11 -29.74 13.75 -31.14
C ILE A 11 -28.68 13.34 -32.16
N ILE A 12 -28.00 14.31 -32.78
CA ILE A 12 -26.91 14.04 -33.74
C ILE A 12 -25.73 13.36 -33.03
N ILE A 13 -25.32 13.85 -31.86
CA ILE A 13 -24.22 13.25 -31.08
C ILE A 13 -24.56 11.82 -30.61
N LEU A 14 -25.80 11.59 -30.14
CA LEU A 14 -26.29 10.25 -29.78
C LEU A 14 -26.32 9.30 -31.00
N GLY A 15 -26.69 9.82 -32.17
CA GLY A 15 -26.68 9.07 -33.43
C GLY A 15 -25.27 8.64 -33.84
N VAL A 16 -24.30 9.53 -33.76
CA VAL A 16 -22.89 9.25 -34.07
C VAL A 16 -22.31 8.21 -33.10
N ILE A 17 -22.61 8.32 -31.80
CA ILE A 17 -22.16 7.36 -30.77
C ILE A 17 -22.79 5.97 -30.99
N LEU A 18 -24.08 5.91 -31.34
CA LEU A 18 -24.75 4.65 -31.66
C LEU A 18 -24.17 3.98 -32.92
N GLN A 19 -23.80 4.77 -33.92
CA GLN A 19 -23.18 4.27 -35.14
C GLN A 19 -21.76 3.73 -34.89
N LEU A 20 -20.96 4.41 -34.07
CA LEU A 20 -19.64 3.95 -33.65
C LEU A 20 -19.71 2.64 -32.84
N LEU A 21 -20.69 2.50 -31.95
CA LEU A 21 -20.91 1.28 -31.18
C LEU A 21 -21.37 0.10 -32.04
N LYS A 22 -22.19 0.34 -33.07
CA LYS A 22 -22.57 -0.68 -34.06
C LYS A 22 -21.35 -1.15 -34.85
N ASN A 23 -20.50 -0.22 -35.30
CA ASN A 23 -19.27 -0.54 -36.03
C ASN A 23 -18.25 -1.32 -35.17
N PHE A 24 -18.18 -1.03 -33.86
CA PHE A 24 -17.34 -1.76 -32.92
C PHE A 24 -17.81 -3.21 -32.70
N LYS A 25 -19.13 -3.44 -32.68
CA LYS A 25 -19.73 -4.77 -32.51
C LYS A 25 -19.55 -5.67 -33.74
N VAL A 26 -19.54 -5.09 -34.95
CA VAL A 26 -19.24 -5.81 -36.20
C VAL A 26 -17.76 -6.24 -36.24
N LYS A 27 -16.84 -5.38 -35.78
CA LYS A 27 -15.40 -5.67 -35.72
C LYS A 27 -15.02 -6.76 -34.72
N LEU A 28 -15.82 -6.98 -33.68
CA LEU A 28 -15.66 -8.09 -32.73
C LEU A 28 -16.17 -9.44 -33.29
N ARG A 29 -17.13 -9.43 -34.22
CA ARG A 29 -17.60 -10.66 -34.90
C ARG A 29 -16.63 -11.16 -35.97
N SER A 30 -15.84 -10.28 -36.59
CA SER A 30 -14.85 -10.65 -37.61
C SER A 30 -13.55 -11.23 -37.05
N LEU A 31 -13.37 -11.29 -35.72
CA LEU A 31 -12.13 -11.74 -35.07
C LEU A 31 -12.12 -13.23 -34.66
N GLY A 32 -13.08 -14.04 -35.13
CA GLY A 32 -12.94 -15.49 -35.29
C GLY A 32 -12.23 -16.27 -34.17
N VAL A 33 -12.66 -16.14 -32.91
CA VAL A 33 -12.16 -17.00 -31.82
C VAL A 33 -13.04 -18.24 -31.74
N GLY A 34 -12.67 -19.28 -32.50
CA GLY A 34 -13.16 -20.63 -32.31
C GLY A 34 -12.16 -21.42 -31.47
N TYR A 35 -12.62 -22.07 -30.40
CA TYR A 35 -11.93 -23.20 -29.80
C TYR A 35 -12.95 -24.33 -29.66
N GLY A 36 -12.73 -25.40 -30.44
CA GLY A 36 -13.48 -26.64 -30.34
C GLY A 36 -13.07 -27.43 -29.10
N TYR A 37 -14.07 -28.03 -28.46
CA TYR A 37 -13.92 -29.11 -27.48
C TYR A 37 -14.53 -30.36 -28.11
N GLY A 38 -13.79 -31.47 -28.09
CA GLY A 38 -14.35 -32.81 -28.23
C GLY A 38 -14.33 -33.47 -26.85
N ASP A 39 -15.53 -33.80 -26.35
CA ASP A 39 -16.02 -35.13 -25.93
C ASP A 39 -15.02 -35.99 -25.10
N ASP A 40 -15.30 -36.52 -23.90
CA ASP A 40 -16.58 -36.93 -23.33
C ASP A 40 -16.55 -37.15 -21.80
N GLU A 41 -17.74 -36.97 -21.24
CA GLU A 41 -18.43 -37.70 -20.16
C GLU A 41 -17.93 -37.72 -18.69
N ASN A 42 -18.88 -37.32 -17.85
CA ASN A 42 -19.08 -37.65 -16.42
C ASN A 42 -18.46 -36.75 -15.35
N LEU A 43 -19.06 -35.57 -15.13
CA LEU A 43 -19.28 -35.05 -13.76
C LEU A 43 -20.50 -34.12 -13.70
N SER A 44 -21.28 -34.30 -12.62
CA SER A 44 -22.65 -33.86 -12.36
C SER A 44 -22.97 -32.36 -12.59
N PRO A 45 -24.23 -32.03 -12.96
CA PRO A 45 -24.67 -30.67 -13.23
C PRO A 45 -25.03 -29.97 -11.92
N ASN A 46 -24.33 -28.88 -11.59
CA ASN A 46 -24.80 -27.73 -10.80
C ASN A 46 -23.59 -27.07 -10.12
N LEU A 47 -23.02 -26.04 -10.77
CA LEU A 47 -22.32 -24.90 -10.14
C LEU A 47 -21.68 -24.07 -11.26
N CYS A 48 -22.51 -23.39 -12.05
CA CYS A 48 -22.03 -22.25 -12.84
C CYS A 48 -23.15 -21.21 -12.92
N SER A 49 -23.23 -20.37 -11.90
CA SER A 49 -23.98 -19.12 -11.99
C SER A 49 -23.21 -18.20 -12.94
N PRO A 50 -23.82 -17.64 -13.99
CA PRO A 50 -23.15 -16.68 -14.85
C PRO A 50 -22.79 -15.42 -14.05
N LEU A 51 -21.59 -14.89 -14.29
CA LEU A 51 -21.13 -13.60 -13.77
C LEU A 51 -22.18 -12.51 -14.06
N PRO A 52 -22.52 -11.65 -13.09
CA PRO A 52 -23.50 -10.59 -13.32
C PRO A 52 -22.99 -9.65 -14.41
N SER A 53 -23.80 -9.49 -15.46
CA SER A 53 -23.58 -8.51 -16.51
C SER A 53 -23.68 -7.11 -15.90
N VAL A 54 -22.60 -6.33 -16.02
CA VAL A 54 -22.57 -4.93 -15.58
C VAL A 54 -23.58 -4.15 -16.44
N THR A 55 -24.77 -3.93 -15.89
CA THR A 55 -25.82 -3.16 -16.56
C THR A 55 -25.50 -1.67 -16.50
N LYS A 56 -25.76 -0.96 -17.60
CA LYS A 56 -25.56 0.50 -17.78
C LYS A 56 -26.23 1.39 -16.71
N LYS A 57 -27.05 0.83 -15.81
CA LYS A 57 -27.67 1.55 -14.69
C LYS A 57 -26.68 1.99 -13.60
N GLY A 58 -25.47 1.41 -13.53
CA GLY A 58 -24.42 1.86 -12.61
C GLY A 58 -23.67 3.13 -13.04
N LEU A 59 -23.89 3.64 -14.26
CA LEU A 59 -23.16 4.81 -14.77
C LEU A 59 -23.81 6.16 -14.45
N LEU A 60 -25.08 6.18 -14.01
CA LEU A 60 -25.89 7.41 -13.89
C LEU A 60 -26.10 7.90 -12.46
N THR A 61 -25.74 7.11 -11.44
CA THR A 61 -25.61 7.58 -10.05
C THR A 61 -24.27 8.29 -9.79
N TYR A 62 -23.47 8.47 -10.84
CA TYR A 62 -22.12 9.06 -10.79
C TYR A 62 -22.09 10.59 -10.97
N PHE A 63 -23.24 11.24 -11.18
CA PHE A 63 -23.32 12.68 -11.35
C PHE A 63 -23.89 13.34 -10.09
N MET A 64 -23.00 13.95 -9.32
CA MET A 64 -23.25 14.95 -8.26
C MET A 64 -23.80 14.37 -6.95
N GLY A 65 -22.90 13.92 -6.05
CA GLY A 65 -23.27 13.56 -4.67
C GLY A 65 -22.12 13.16 -3.73
N ASP A 66 -21.27 12.20 -4.10
CA ASP A 66 -20.28 11.60 -3.18
C ASP A 66 -18.90 11.42 -3.84
N ILE A 67 -18.30 12.51 -4.30
CA ILE A 67 -16.93 12.51 -4.84
C ILE A 67 -15.97 12.62 -3.65
N MET A 68 -15.33 11.51 -3.28
CA MET A 68 -13.88 11.37 -2.96
C MET A 68 -13.56 10.21 -2.00
N SER A 69 -14.53 9.65 -1.28
CA SER A 69 -14.31 8.42 -0.51
C SER A 69 -14.56 7.17 -1.35
N LEU A 70 -13.62 6.22 -1.34
CA LEU A 70 -13.86 4.88 -1.87
C LEU A 70 -15.11 4.30 -1.18
N ASN A 71 -16.11 3.86 -1.96
CA ASN A 71 -17.20 3.06 -1.42
C ASN A 71 -16.61 1.90 -0.60
N GLU A 72 -17.11 1.68 0.62
CA GLU A 72 -16.58 0.67 1.55
C GLU A 72 -16.56 -0.73 0.92
N GLU A 73 -17.51 -1.06 0.04
CA GLU A 73 -17.50 -2.31 -0.72
C GLU A 73 -16.27 -2.43 -1.63
N VAL A 74 -15.93 -1.37 -2.37
CA VAL A 74 -14.75 -1.34 -3.25
C VAL A 74 -13.47 -1.41 -2.42
N LYS A 75 -13.43 -0.72 -1.28
CA LYS A 75 -12.31 -0.75 -0.34
C LYS A 75 -12.06 -2.16 0.21
N GLU A 76 -13.12 -2.88 0.59
CA GLU A 76 -13.03 -4.27 1.05
C GLU A 76 -12.58 -5.21 -0.07
N ARG A 77 -13.08 -5.02 -1.30
CA ARG A 77 -12.63 -5.78 -2.47
C ARG A 77 -11.14 -5.59 -2.73
N ILE A 78 -10.64 -4.35 -2.73
CA ILE A 78 -9.20 -4.07 -2.93
C ILE A 78 -8.37 -4.67 -1.78
N ARG A 79 -8.86 -4.58 -0.54
CA ARG A 79 -8.18 -5.17 0.63
C ARG A 79 -8.03 -6.68 0.45
N THR A 80 -9.10 -7.35 0.04
CA THR A 80 -9.11 -8.79 -0.26
C THR A 80 -8.10 -9.12 -1.37
N LEU A 81 -8.09 -8.36 -2.47
CA LEU A 81 -7.13 -8.56 -3.56
C LEU A 81 -5.67 -8.39 -3.11
N VAL A 82 -5.38 -7.41 -2.26
CA VAL A 82 -4.03 -7.21 -1.69
C VAL A 82 -3.61 -8.38 -0.81
N GLU A 83 -4.53 -8.95 -0.03
CA GLU A 83 -4.26 -10.12 0.81
C GLU A 83 -4.01 -11.37 -0.04
N VAL A 84 -4.88 -11.63 -1.02
CA VAL A 84 -4.71 -12.73 -2.00
C VAL A 84 -3.38 -12.59 -2.75
N TYR A 85 -2.98 -11.38 -3.16
CA TYR A 85 -1.68 -11.15 -3.76
C TYR A 85 -0.52 -11.64 -2.87
N TYR A 86 -0.57 -11.33 -1.57
CA TYR A 86 0.49 -11.74 -0.65
C TYR A 86 0.46 -13.23 -0.37
N ASP A 87 -0.70 -13.88 -0.33
CA ASP A 87 -0.80 -15.33 -0.19
C ASP A 87 -0.21 -16.06 -1.40
N VAL A 88 -0.55 -15.62 -2.62
CA VAL A 88 0.06 -16.16 -3.86
C VAL A 88 1.57 -15.95 -3.85
N GLN A 89 2.03 -14.76 -3.44
CA GLN A 89 3.45 -14.46 -3.32
C GLN A 89 4.18 -15.37 -2.34
N ASP A 90 3.57 -15.65 -1.20
CA ASP A 90 4.13 -16.56 -0.21
C ASP A 90 4.22 -17.99 -0.74
N VAL A 91 3.17 -18.49 -1.40
CA VAL A 91 3.17 -19.81 -2.06
C VAL A 91 4.28 -19.85 -3.11
N ARG A 92 4.37 -18.83 -3.96
CA ARG A 92 5.43 -18.74 -4.98
C ARG A 92 6.82 -18.82 -4.37
N ILE A 93 7.10 -18.06 -3.32
CA ILE A 93 8.41 -18.06 -2.65
C ILE A 93 8.71 -19.44 -2.06
N ARG A 94 7.73 -20.08 -1.39
CA ARG A 94 7.88 -21.43 -0.85
C ARG A 94 8.17 -22.45 -1.95
N THR A 95 7.47 -22.38 -3.08
CA THR A 95 7.70 -23.27 -4.23
C THR A 95 9.09 -23.08 -4.81
N PHE A 96 9.55 -21.84 -5.02
CA PHE A 96 10.93 -21.58 -5.49
C PHE A 96 11.99 -22.13 -4.52
N ASN A 97 11.79 -21.96 -3.21
CA ASN A 97 12.73 -22.49 -2.22
C ASN A 97 12.79 -24.02 -2.24
N ARG A 98 11.65 -24.70 -2.42
CA ARG A 98 11.60 -26.16 -2.57
C ARG A 98 12.31 -26.62 -3.83
N LEU A 99 12.07 -25.98 -4.97
CA LEU A 99 12.76 -26.33 -6.23
C LEU A 99 14.27 -26.10 -6.17
N ARG A 100 14.72 -25.08 -5.41
CA ARG A 100 16.16 -24.90 -5.15
C ARG A 100 16.76 -26.02 -4.29
N GLN A 101 15.97 -26.61 -3.40
CA GLN A 101 16.43 -27.65 -2.49
C GLN A 101 16.38 -29.05 -3.12
N PHE A 102 15.29 -29.37 -3.81
CA PHE A 102 15.00 -30.72 -4.32
C PHE A 102 15.22 -30.86 -5.84
N GLY A 103 15.52 -29.76 -6.54
CA GLY A 103 15.61 -29.74 -8.00
C GLY A 103 14.24 -29.53 -8.68
N ARG A 104 14.19 -29.74 -9.99
CA ARG A 104 12.94 -29.62 -10.76
C ARG A 104 12.01 -30.79 -10.42
N ILE A 105 10.74 -30.48 -10.15
CA ILE A 105 9.68 -31.46 -9.90
C ILE A 105 8.68 -31.35 -11.05
N GLU A 106 8.29 -32.48 -11.63
CA GLU A 106 7.30 -32.53 -12.70
C GLU A 106 5.95 -31.95 -12.24
N GLY A 107 5.26 -31.21 -13.12
CA GLY A 107 3.96 -30.59 -12.83
C GLY A 107 3.99 -29.32 -11.96
N VAL A 108 5.15 -28.93 -11.38
CA VAL A 108 5.25 -27.72 -10.54
C VAL A 108 6.03 -26.62 -11.27
N ASP A 109 5.30 -25.67 -11.86
CA ASP A 109 5.89 -24.47 -12.47
C ASP A 109 5.56 -23.17 -11.70
N PRO A 110 6.54 -22.55 -11.00
CA PRO A 110 6.36 -21.27 -10.33
C PRO A 110 6.05 -20.09 -11.26
N HIS A 111 6.26 -20.21 -12.57
CA HIS A 111 5.96 -19.12 -13.52
C HIS A 111 4.45 -18.86 -13.62
N HIS A 112 3.61 -19.87 -13.46
CA HIS A 112 2.15 -19.69 -13.37
C HIS A 112 1.77 -18.81 -12.17
N LEU A 113 2.42 -18.99 -11.02
CA LEU A 113 2.20 -18.15 -9.84
C LEU A 113 2.68 -16.71 -10.06
N LYS A 114 3.79 -16.51 -10.79
CA LYS A 114 4.24 -15.16 -11.18
C LYS A 114 3.22 -14.46 -12.10
N LYS A 115 2.63 -15.21 -13.03
CA LYS A 115 1.60 -14.68 -13.94
C LYS A 115 0.37 -14.26 -13.15
N LEU A 116 -0.11 -15.11 -12.23
CA LEU A 116 -1.23 -14.78 -11.34
C LEU A 116 -0.94 -13.54 -10.47
N GLU A 117 0.26 -13.42 -9.90
CA GLU A 117 0.67 -12.20 -9.18
C GLU A 117 0.59 -10.94 -10.07
N ALA A 118 1.01 -11.05 -11.33
CA ALA A 118 0.97 -9.94 -12.27
C ALA A 118 -0.46 -9.55 -12.62
N GLU A 119 -1.35 -10.52 -12.80
CA GLU A 119 -2.78 -10.32 -13.04
C GLU A 119 -3.44 -9.61 -11.85
N ILE A 120 -3.29 -10.14 -10.62
CA ILE A 120 -3.86 -9.52 -9.41
C ILE A 120 -3.34 -8.08 -9.24
N ARG A 121 -2.04 -7.85 -9.47
CA ARG A 121 -1.45 -6.51 -9.41
C ARG A 121 -2.08 -5.56 -10.43
N GLN A 122 -2.37 -6.03 -11.64
CA GLN A 122 -3.03 -5.23 -12.67
C GLN A 122 -4.48 -4.91 -12.30
N TYR A 123 -5.21 -5.88 -11.75
CA TYR A 123 -6.55 -5.65 -11.23
C TYR A 123 -6.55 -4.57 -10.14
N ILE A 124 -5.67 -4.69 -9.13
CA ILE A 124 -5.53 -3.67 -8.09
C ILE A 124 -5.24 -2.30 -8.72
N TRP A 125 -4.34 -2.21 -9.69
CA TRP A 125 -4.00 -0.95 -10.33
C TRP A 125 -5.19 -0.31 -11.04
N ASN A 126 -5.95 -1.09 -11.82
CA ASN A 126 -7.09 -0.59 -12.58
C ASN A 126 -8.19 -0.01 -11.67
N GLU A 127 -8.34 -0.54 -10.46
CA GLU A 127 -9.33 -0.10 -9.48
C GLU A 127 -8.94 1.19 -8.75
N ILE A 128 -7.64 1.49 -8.62
CA ILE A 128 -7.15 2.55 -7.71
C ILE A 128 -6.49 3.71 -8.44
N LYS A 129 -6.06 3.53 -9.70
CA LYS A 129 -5.23 4.50 -10.44
C LYS A 129 -5.87 5.88 -10.58
N ASP A 130 -7.21 5.93 -10.65
CA ASP A 130 -7.98 7.15 -10.88
C ASP A 130 -8.35 7.87 -9.57
N LEU A 131 -7.93 7.34 -8.41
CA LEU A 131 -8.15 8.00 -7.13
C LEU A 131 -7.20 9.20 -7.00
N PRO A 132 -7.69 10.38 -6.53
CA PRO A 132 -6.88 11.60 -6.44
C PRO A 132 -5.58 11.41 -5.64
N ILE A 133 -5.64 10.69 -4.52
CA ILE A 133 -4.46 10.42 -3.67
C ILE A 133 -3.45 9.50 -4.36
N VAL A 134 -3.91 8.58 -5.20
CA VAL A 134 -3.02 7.69 -5.95
C VAL A 134 -2.37 8.45 -7.08
N GLU A 135 -3.16 9.16 -7.88
CA GLU A 135 -2.71 9.92 -9.04
C GLU A 135 -1.74 11.03 -8.66
N LYS A 136 -2.10 11.87 -7.68
CA LYS A 136 -1.35 13.08 -7.33
C LYS A 136 -0.15 12.83 -6.41
N PHE A 137 -0.18 11.74 -5.63
CA PHE A 137 0.84 11.49 -4.61
C PHE A 137 1.52 10.13 -4.74
N LEU A 138 0.78 9.03 -4.55
CA LEU A 138 1.40 7.71 -4.43
C LEU A 138 2.13 7.26 -5.70
N LYS A 139 1.60 7.57 -6.88
CA LYS A 139 2.20 7.27 -8.19
C LYS A 139 3.56 7.95 -8.40
N ASN A 140 3.76 9.12 -7.80
CA ASN A 140 4.97 9.93 -7.96
C ASN A 140 6.13 9.45 -7.07
N ILE A 141 5.86 8.55 -6.12
CA ILE A 141 6.87 8.05 -5.18
C ILE A 141 7.44 6.73 -5.69
N ARG A 142 8.71 6.78 -6.12
CA ARG A 142 9.46 5.58 -6.53
C ARG A 142 9.44 4.54 -5.42
N GLY A 143 9.10 3.30 -5.77
CA GLY A 143 9.02 2.18 -4.83
C GLY A 143 7.62 1.96 -4.22
N ILE A 144 6.63 2.78 -4.54
CA ILE A 144 5.21 2.47 -4.28
C ILE A 144 4.59 1.89 -5.55
N GLY A 145 4.33 0.59 -5.54
CA GLY A 145 3.60 -0.09 -6.61
C GLY A 145 2.11 -0.29 -6.27
N PRO A 146 1.32 -0.87 -7.19
CA PRO A 146 -0.13 -1.02 -7.02
C PRO A 146 -0.54 -1.73 -5.72
N VAL A 147 0.19 -2.78 -5.33
CA VAL A 147 -0.10 -3.53 -4.10
C VAL A 147 0.14 -2.70 -2.84
N LEU A 148 1.21 -1.89 -2.80
CA LEU A 148 1.49 -1.01 -1.66
C LEU A 148 0.51 0.16 -1.62
N ALA A 149 0.20 0.75 -2.77
CA ALA A 149 -0.82 1.81 -2.88
C ALA A 149 -2.20 1.30 -2.46
N GLY A 150 -2.64 0.15 -2.98
CA GLY A 150 -3.88 -0.52 -2.60
C GLY A 150 -3.94 -0.87 -1.12
N GLY A 151 -2.82 -1.35 -0.55
CA GLY A 151 -2.73 -1.56 0.90
C GLY A 151 -2.88 -0.26 1.68
N LEU A 152 -2.23 0.82 1.26
CA LEU A 152 -2.30 2.11 1.95
C LEU A 152 -3.72 2.69 1.99
N ILE A 153 -4.38 2.77 0.84
CA ILE A 153 -5.72 3.35 0.74
C ILE A 153 -6.79 2.50 1.45
N THR A 154 -6.56 1.19 1.57
CA THR A 154 -7.51 0.30 2.24
C THR A 154 -7.28 0.26 3.74
N PHE A 155 -6.04 0.22 4.22
CA PHE A 155 -5.78 0.18 5.65
C PHE A 155 -5.99 1.50 6.35
N PHE A 156 -5.68 2.63 5.70
CA PHE A 156 -5.77 3.95 6.32
C PHE A 156 -7.01 4.71 5.85
N ASP A 157 -7.53 5.55 6.74
CA ASP A 157 -8.72 6.34 6.50
C ASP A 157 -8.56 7.70 7.16
N VAL A 158 -8.56 8.73 6.33
CA VAL A 158 -8.28 10.10 6.73
C VAL A 158 -9.46 10.73 7.50
N ASN A 159 -10.67 10.19 7.37
CA ASN A 159 -11.85 10.62 8.11
C ASN A 159 -11.86 10.08 9.55
N LYS A 160 -11.17 8.95 9.79
CA LYS A 160 -11.06 8.33 11.12
C LYS A 160 -9.86 8.85 11.92
N ALA A 161 -9.00 9.65 11.31
CA ALA A 161 -7.77 10.13 11.94
C ALA A 161 -7.62 11.64 11.77
N ASP A 162 -7.95 12.40 12.82
CA ASP A 162 -7.81 13.87 12.83
C ASP A 162 -6.36 14.35 12.80
N ARG A 163 -5.40 13.48 13.11
CA ARG A 163 -3.98 13.78 13.21
C ARG A 163 -3.13 12.66 12.62
N PRO A 164 -1.93 12.95 12.08
CA PRO A 164 -1.02 11.94 11.57
C PRO A 164 -0.57 10.93 12.64
N SER A 165 -0.60 11.33 13.92
CA SER A 165 -0.36 10.41 15.05
C SER A 165 -1.39 9.29 15.14
N GLY A 166 -2.61 9.48 14.63
CA GLY A 166 -3.63 8.43 14.52
C GLY A 166 -3.18 7.31 13.58
N PHE A 167 -2.61 7.65 12.41
CA PHE A 167 -2.02 6.67 11.49
C PHE A 167 -0.85 5.93 12.16
N TRP A 168 0.00 6.64 12.90
CA TRP A 168 1.09 6.00 13.64
C TRP A 168 0.59 5.04 14.71
N HIS A 169 -0.47 5.40 15.43
CA HIS A 169 -1.08 4.54 16.43
C HIS A 169 -1.65 3.27 15.79
N TYR A 170 -2.50 3.45 14.78
CA TYR A 170 -3.14 2.36 14.04
C TYR A 170 -2.14 1.38 13.41
N ALA A 171 -1.01 1.87 12.90
CA ALA A 171 0.08 1.05 12.36
C ALA A 171 1.05 0.49 13.42
N GLY A 172 0.82 0.73 14.72
CA GLY A 172 1.70 0.27 15.80
C GLY A 172 3.10 0.91 15.77
N LEU A 173 3.20 2.12 15.22
CA LEU A 173 4.39 2.98 15.16
C LEU A 173 4.43 4.01 16.30
N HIS A 174 3.40 4.04 17.15
CA HIS A 174 3.36 4.85 18.36
C HIS A 174 4.39 4.38 19.42
N VAL A 175 4.51 5.15 20.49
CA VAL A 175 5.45 4.94 21.59
C VAL A 175 4.66 4.95 22.90
N VAL A 176 4.89 3.97 23.76
CA VAL A 176 4.33 3.87 25.11
C VAL A 176 5.49 3.95 26.10
N ASN A 177 5.50 4.94 26.99
CA ASN A 177 6.57 5.15 27.98
C ASN A 177 7.98 5.17 27.37
N GLY A 178 8.16 5.89 26.26
CA GLY A 178 9.44 5.98 25.54
C GLY A 178 9.86 4.71 24.77
N LYS A 179 9.07 3.62 24.81
CA LYS A 179 9.38 2.34 24.16
C LYS A 179 8.34 1.99 23.07
N ALA A 180 8.74 1.18 22.09
CA ALA A 180 7.80 0.65 21.10
C ALA A 180 6.83 -0.36 21.76
N PRO A 181 5.55 -0.38 21.35
CA PRO A 181 4.56 -1.31 21.91
C PRO A 181 5.00 -2.75 21.67
N LYS A 182 4.94 -3.57 22.73
CA LYS A 182 5.29 -4.99 22.72
C LYS A 182 4.02 -5.82 22.88
N ARG A 183 3.94 -6.92 22.13
CA ARG A 183 2.86 -7.90 22.32
C ARG A 183 3.05 -8.62 23.66
N LYS A 184 1.98 -8.77 24.42
CA LYS A 184 1.94 -9.56 25.65
C LYS A 184 0.92 -10.68 25.49
N ARG A 185 1.20 -11.84 26.09
CA ARG A 185 0.32 -13.01 26.01
C ARG A 185 -0.97 -12.70 26.77
N GLY A 186 -2.12 -12.95 26.14
CA GLY A 186 -3.44 -12.74 26.75
C GLY A 186 -4.00 -11.31 26.62
N GLU A 187 -3.21 -10.33 26.19
CA GLU A 187 -3.68 -8.95 25.99
C GLU A 187 -4.12 -8.72 24.53
N LYS A 188 -5.24 -8.00 24.35
CA LYS A 188 -5.67 -7.54 23.02
C LYS A 188 -4.69 -6.49 22.49
N LEU A 189 -4.45 -6.49 21.18
CA LEU A 189 -3.61 -5.47 20.53
C LEU A 189 -4.39 -4.16 20.35
N ASP A 190 -3.71 -3.05 20.57
CA ASP A 190 -4.16 -1.68 20.39
C ASP A 190 -3.90 -1.12 18.98
N TYR A 191 -3.28 -1.91 18.10
CA TYR A 191 -2.94 -1.54 16.73
C TYR A 191 -3.21 -2.67 15.74
N ASN A 192 -3.35 -2.33 14.45
CA ASN A 192 -3.55 -3.30 13.38
C ASN A 192 -2.21 -3.94 12.96
N PRO A 193 -2.02 -5.27 13.14
CA PRO A 193 -0.78 -5.95 12.79
C PRO A 193 -0.50 -5.99 11.29
N ARG A 194 -1.54 -6.04 10.43
CA ARG A 194 -1.39 -6.03 8.98
C ARG A 194 -0.91 -4.66 8.48
N ALA A 195 -1.48 -3.58 9.00
CA ALA A 195 -1.01 -2.21 8.72
C ALA A 195 0.45 -1.99 9.15
N LYS A 196 0.86 -2.57 10.29
CA LYS A 196 2.26 -2.55 10.75
C LYS A 196 3.21 -3.28 9.78
N VAL A 197 2.78 -4.43 9.25
CA VAL A 197 3.55 -5.19 8.25
C VAL A 197 3.63 -4.42 6.93
N LEU A 198 2.54 -3.79 6.48
CA LEU A 198 2.55 -2.92 5.30
C LEU A 198 3.58 -1.79 5.45
N CYS A 199 3.58 -1.11 6.61
CA CYS A 199 4.57 -0.07 6.94
C CYS A 199 6.02 -0.58 6.89
N TRP A 200 6.26 -1.82 7.33
CA TRP A 200 7.57 -2.46 7.20
C TRP A 200 7.94 -2.72 5.73
N LYS A 201 6.99 -3.21 4.91
CA LYS A 201 7.21 -3.44 3.46
C LYS A 201 7.49 -2.12 2.73
N LEU A 202 6.79 -1.04 3.08
CA LEU A 202 7.03 0.31 2.56
C LEU A 202 8.44 0.78 2.88
N GLY A 203 8.85 0.71 4.16
CA GLY A 203 10.19 1.13 4.56
C GLY A 203 11.28 0.33 3.84
N ARG A 204 11.11 -0.98 3.71
CA ARG A 204 12.04 -1.82 2.94
C ARG A 204 12.08 -1.43 1.46
N SER A 205 10.92 -1.12 0.87
CA SER A 205 10.83 -0.69 -0.53
C SER A 205 11.63 0.59 -0.77
N PHE A 206 11.47 1.61 0.08
CA PHE A 206 12.18 2.87 -0.07
C PHE A 206 13.70 2.72 -0.02
N LEU A 207 14.21 1.82 0.83
CA LEU A 207 15.65 1.55 0.90
C LEU A 207 16.15 0.78 -0.32
N LEU A 208 15.37 -0.18 -0.82
CA LEU A 208 15.74 -0.96 -2.01
C LEU A 208 15.79 -0.09 -3.27
N PHE A 209 14.81 0.79 -3.44
CA PHE A 209 14.72 1.69 -4.59
C PHE A 209 15.50 2.99 -4.40
N LYS A 210 16.12 3.20 -3.23
CA LYS A 210 16.76 4.46 -2.82
C LYS A 210 15.86 5.65 -3.13
N THR A 211 14.60 5.56 -2.70
CA THR A 211 13.60 6.60 -2.96
C THR A 211 14.13 7.95 -2.49
N PRO A 212 14.16 8.98 -3.37
CA PRO A 212 14.62 10.31 -2.99
C PRO A 212 13.87 10.84 -1.77
N PHE A 213 14.50 11.73 -1.01
CA PHE A 213 13.96 12.32 0.23
C PHE A 213 13.77 11.33 1.40
N TYR A 214 13.01 10.24 1.24
CA TYR A 214 12.77 9.28 2.33
C TYR A 214 14.03 8.48 2.70
N SER A 215 14.84 8.09 1.71
CA SER A 215 16.11 7.38 1.98
C SER A 215 17.10 8.27 2.74
N GLU A 216 17.13 9.57 2.47
CA GLU A 216 17.95 10.55 3.19
C GLU A 216 17.51 10.73 4.64
N ILE A 217 16.19 10.79 4.89
CA ILE A 217 15.65 10.79 6.26
C ILE A 217 16.11 9.55 7.02
N TYR A 218 16.11 8.39 6.37
CA TYR A 218 16.62 7.17 6.99
C TYR A 218 18.11 7.25 7.32
N GLU A 219 18.96 7.71 6.39
CA GLU A 219 20.41 7.78 6.66
C GLU A 219 20.73 8.82 7.75
N ARG A 220 20.09 9.99 7.73
CA ARG A 220 20.21 10.97 8.82
C ARG A 220 19.77 10.38 10.16
N ALA A 221 18.60 9.74 10.18
CA ALA A 221 18.09 9.08 11.38
C ALA A 221 19.03 7.99 11.88
N ARG A 222 19.65 7.22 10.97
CA ARG A 222 20.61 6.17 11.31
C ARG A 222 21.86 6.75 11.97
N GLN A 223 22.40 7.84 11.44
CA GLN A 223 23.55 8.53 12.03
C GLN A 223 23.21 9.09 13.41
N GLU A 224 22.08 9.80 13.54
CA GLU A 224 21.60 10.33 14.83
C GLU A 224 21.43 9.24 15.89
N GLU A 225 20.77 8.13 15.55
CA GLU A 225 20.54 7.04 16.50
C GLU A 225 21.84 6.31 16.86
N THR A 226 22.82 6.25 15.94
CA THR A 226 24.15 5.69 16.23
C THR A 226 24.89 6.56 17.24
N ALA A 227 24.91 7.89 17.01
CA ALA A 227 25.53 8.85 17.92
C ALA A 227 24.86 8.87 19.30
N LYS A 228 23.52 8.90 19.35
CA LYS A 228 22.74 8.85 20.61
C LYS A 228 23.04 7.60 21.45
N LEU A 229 23.35 6.48 20.80
CA LEU A 229 23.70 5.22 21.46
C LEU A 229 25.21 5.04 21.67
N ARG A 230 26.02 6.08 21.46
CA ARG A 230 27.48 6.09 21.65
C ARG A 230 28.21 5.07 20.76
N ASN A 231 27.81 4.98 19.49
CA ASN A 231 28.43 4.10 18.48
C ASN A 231 28.48 2.61 18.87
N PRO A 232 27.32 1.98 19.15
CA PRO A 232 27.26 0.60 19.63
C PRO A 232 27.54 -0.45 18.53
N ILE A 233 27.81 0.00 17.30
CA ILE A 233 28.19 -0.84 16.16
C ILE A 233 29.66 -1.25 16.28
N GLU A 234 30.51 -0.33 16.72
CA GLU A 234 31.94 -0.57 16.95
C GLU A 234 32.14 -1.34 18.25
N ASN A 235 31.58 -0.82 19.35
CA ASN A 235 31.58 -1.50 20.64
C ASN A 235 30.17 -1.55 21.23
N PRO A 236 29.51 -2.73 21.29
CA PRO A 236 28.17 -2.89 21.87
C PRO A 236 28.03 -2.40 23.31
N GLU A 237 29.11 -2.39 24.09
CA GLU A 237 29.11 -1.99 25.50
C GLU A 237 28.80 -0.50 25.70
N ASN A 238 29.07 0.32 24.68
CA ASN A 238 28.78 1.75 24.72
C ASN A 238 27.28 2.04 24.78
N CYS A 239 26.44 1.08 24.37
CA CYS A 239 24.99 1.24 24.36
C CYS A 239 24.45 1.35 25.79
N PRO A 240 23.65 2.40 26.11
CA PRO A 240 22.99 2.51 27.42
C PRO A 240 22.13 1.30 27.80
N TYR A 241 21.65 0.56 26.79
CA TYR A 241 20.78 -0.61 26.96
C TYR A 241 21.54 -1.95 26.91
N TYR A 242 22.89 -1.93 26.92
CA TYR A 242 23.69 -3.14 26.73
C TYR A 242 23.38 -4.25 27.76
N LYS A 243 23.31 -3.89 29.05
CA LYS A 243 23.01 -4.84 30.14
C LYS A 243 21.64 -5.51 29.96
N GLU A 244 20.60 -4.74 29.65
CA GLU A 244 19.26 -5.27 29.38
C GLU A 244 19.26 -6.19 28.15
N CYS A 245 19.98 -5.80 27.09
CA CYS A 245 20.11 -6.57 25.86
C CYS A 245 20.74 -7.94 26.13
N LEU A 246 21.85 -7.98 26.87
CA LEU A 246 22.51 -9.22 27.25
C LEU A 246 21.61 -10.14 28.07
N LYS A 247 20.85 -9.60 29.04
CA LYS A 247 19.90 -10.38 29.84
C LYS A 247 18.87 -11.09 28.95
N LEU A 248 18.32 -10.39 27.96
CA LEU A 248 17.36 -10.96 27.01
C LEU A 248 17.98 -12.02 26.10
N LEU A 249 19.24 -11.84 25.69
CA LEU A 249 19.96 -12.79 24.85
C LEU A 249 20.29 -14.07 25.61
N LYS A 250 20.76 -13.97 26.86
CA LYS A 250 21.00 -15.12 27.75
C LYS A 250 19.73 -15.92 27.99
N GLY A 251 18.64 -15.27 28.40
CA GLY A 251 17.35 -15.95 28.59
C GLY A 251 16.73 -16.52 27.31
N LYS A 252 17.16 -16.06 26.11
CA LYS A 252 16.78 -16.71 24.85
C LYS A 252 17.65 -17.93 24.55
N ALA A 253 18.95 -17.86 24.83
CA ALA A 253 19.88 -18.98 24.69
C ALA A 253 19.45 -20.16 25.56
N GLU A 254 19.21 -19.91 26.85
CA GLU A 254 18.75 -20.90 27.83
C GLU A 254 17.47 -21.61 27.37
N ARG A 255 16.42 -20.86 27.00
CA ARG A 255 15.14 -21.44 26.55
C ARG A 255 15.22 -22.24 25.25
N THR A 256 16.24 -22.00 24.41
CA THR A 256 16.36 -22.65 23.10
C THR A 256 17.46 -23.69 23.03
N GLY A 257 18.29 -23.82 24.08
CA GLY A 257 19.48 -24.68 24.09
C GLY A 257 20.55 -24.27 23.07
N LYS A 258 20.47 -23.06 22.52
CA LYS A 258 21.39 -22.58 21.47
C LYS A 258 22.41 -21.60 22.05
N PRO A 259 23.62 -21.51 21.46
CA PRO A 259 24.63 -20.58 21.93
C PRO A 259 24.14 -19.12 21.83
N MET A 260 24.60 -18.29 22.79
CA MET A 260 24.25 -16.87 22.82
C MET A 260 24.81 -16.15 21.58
N LYS A 261 23.94 -15.39 20.91
CA LYS A 261 24.33 -14.57 19.76
C LYS A 261 24.88 -13.20 20.20
N LYS A 262 25.70 -12.59 19.35
CA LYS A 262 26.16 -11.20 19.52
C LYS A 262 24.97 -10.22 19.56
N PRO A 263 25.06 -9.10 20.32
CA PRO A 263 24.03 -8.07 20.34
C PRO A 263 23.70 -7.51 18.95
N PRO A 264 22.41 -7.45 18.55
CA PRO A 264 22.02 -7.02 17.21
C PRO A 264 21.94 -5.48 17.08
N CYS A 265 22.99 -4.76 17.49
CA CYS A 265 23.01 -3.29 17.52
C CYS A 265 22.69 -2.66 16.16
N LYS A 266 23.30 -3.17 15.08
CA LYS A 266 23.05 -2.72 13.70
C LYS A 266 21.57 -2.83 13.33
N LEU A 267 20.91 -3.92 13.71
CA LEU A 267 19.48 -4.13 13.43
C LEU A 267 18.61 -3.17 14.27
N HIS A 268 18.94 -2.96 15.55
CA HIS A 268 18.20 -2.01 16.38
C HIS A 268 18.23 -0.58 15.82
N ILE A 269 19.41 -0.10 15.40
CA ILE A 269 19.56 1.21 14.77
C ILE A 269 18.79 1.27 13.45
N HIS A 270 18.95 0.26 12.59
CA HIS A 270 18.22 0.16 11.32
C HIS A 270 16.71 0.25 11.52
N LEU A 271 16.14 -0.52 12.46
CA LEU A 271 14.71 -0.51 12.73
C LEU A 271 14.22 0.83 13.31
N ARG A 272 15.02 1.49 14.15
CA ARG A 272 14.71 2.84 14.67
C ARG A 272 14.69 3.88 13.56
N ALA A 273 15.71 3.87 12.69
CA ALA A 273 15.80 4.78 11.56
C ALA A 273 14.67 4.55 10.55
N MET A 274 14.39 3.28 10.21
CA MET A 274 13.28 2.91 9.33
C MET A 274 11.93 3.35 9.91
N ARG A 275 11.75 3.24 11.24
CA ARG A 275 10.54 3.74 11.91
C ARG A 275 10.36 5.25 11.74
N LYS A 276 11.43 6.05 11.87
CA LYS A 276 11.37 7.52 11.65
C LYS A 276 11.00 7.85 10.20
N MET A 277 11.65 7.22 9.24
CA MET A 277 11.37 7.38 7.81
C MET A 277 9.89 7.08 7.48
N VAL A 278 9.38 5.91 7.93
CA VAL A 278 7.99 5.52 7.66
C VAL A 278 7.00 6.43 8.36
N LYS A 279 7.29 6.90 9.58
CA LYS A 279 6.43 7.90 10.25
C LYS A 279 6.37 9.21 9.48
N ARG A 280 7.47 9.64 8.86
CA ARG A 280 7.48 10.84 8.01
C ARG A 280 6.63 10.63 6.76
N PHE A 281 6.80 9.51 6.06
CA PHE A 281 5.95 9.16 4.92
C PHE A 281 4.45 9.16 5.28
N LEU A 282 4.06 8.53 6.40
CA LEU A 282 2.65 8.52 6.83
C LEU A 282 2.12 9.92 7.17
N CYS A 283 2.99 10.83 7.62
CA CYS A 283 2.62 12.22 7.84
C CYS A 283 2.35 12.92 6.51
N ASP A 284 3.27 12.81 5.54
CA ASP A 284 3.11 13.39 4.21
C ASP A 284 1.86 12.84 3.51
N PHE A 285 1.65 11.52 3.58
CA PHE A 285 0.47 10.83 3.05
C PHE A 285 -0.83 11.35 3.69
N TRP A 286 -0.86 11.50 5.01
CA TRP A 286 -2.02 12.05 5.71
C TRP A 286 -2.29 13.51 5.32
N VAL A 287 -1.27 14.36 5.26
CA VAL A 287 -1.40 15.78 4.91
C VAL A 287 -1.97 15.94 3.50
N VAL A 288 -1.40 15.24 2.52
CA VAL A 288 -1.86 15.32 1.13
C VAL A 288 -3.29 14.79 1.02
N TRP A 289 -3.60 13.65 1.65
CA TRP A 289 -4.95 13.11 1.59
C TRP A 289 -5.98 14.05 2.20
N ARG A 290 -5.73 14.62 3.40
CA ARG A 290 -6.63 15.64 3.99
C ARG A 290 -6.87 16.82 3.06
N ARG A 291 -5.80 17.35 2.47
CA ARG A 291 -5.88 18.51 1.56
C ARG A 291 -6.66 18.21 0.28
N LEU A 292 -6.55 16.99 -0.24
CA LEU A 292 -7.31 16.56 -1.41
C LEU A 292 -8.81 16.51 -1.10
N GLU A 293 -9.17 15.92 0.05
CA GLU A 293 -10.57 15.85 0.54
C GLU A 293 -11.12 17.20 1.05
N GLY A 294 -10.30 18.25 1.09
CA GLY A 294 -10.71 19.56 1.63
C GLY A 294 -10.91 19.59 3.14
N LEU A 295 -10.40 18.58 3.85
CA LEU A 295 -10.53 18.48 5.30
C LEU A 295 -9.45 19.32 6.01
N PRO A 296 -9.71 19.85 7.23
CA PRO A 296 -8.73 20.69 7.91
C PRO A 296 -7.45 19.90 8.22
N ALA A 297 -6.33 20.35 7.67
CA ALA A 297 -5.03 19.76 7.96
C ALA A 297 -4.39 20.53 9.12
N THR A 298 -4.33 19.92 10.31
CA THR A 298 -3.45 20.43 11.37
C THR A 298 -2.00 20.34 10.91
N GLU A 299 -1.21 21.37 11.23
CA GLU A 299 0.23 21.33 10.99
C GLU A 299 0.87 20.10 11.67
N PRO A 300 1.90 19.48 11.06
CA PRO A 300 2.59 18.35 11.64
C PRO A 300 3.04 18.62 13.08
N TYR A 301 2.82 17.65 13.98
CA TYR A 301 3.20 17.74 15.40
C TYR A 301 4.64 18.25 15.68
N PRO A 302 5.67 17.89 14.89
CA PRO A 302 7.02 18.46 15.06
C PRO A 302 7.09 19.98 14.88
N VAL A 303 6.27 20.54 13.99
CA VAL A 303 6.18 21.99 13.74
C VAL A 303 5.45 22.66 14.91
N ALA A 304 4.30 22.12 15.30
CA ALA A 304 3.45 22.70 16.33
C ALA A 304 4.03 22.64 17.76
N LYS A 305 4.86 21.63 18.09
CA LYS A 305 5.40 21.44 19.45
C LYS A 305 6.91 21.41 19.59
N LEU A 306 7.69 21.12 18.54
CA LEU A 306 9.14 20.88 18.66
C LEU A 306 10.03 21.90 17.95
N LYS A 307 9.47 22.90 17.23
CA LYS A 307 10.22 23.99 16.56
C LYS A 307 11.41 23.52 15.69
N HIS A 308 11.38 22.30 15.16
CA HIS A 308 12.40 21.83 14.21
C HIS A 308 12.04 22.30 12.81
N HIS A 309 13.03 22.77 12.04
CA HIS A 309 12.89 23.09 10.63
C HIS A 309 12.41 21.85 9.87
N ASP A 310 11.13 21.83 9.49
CA ASP A 310 10.58 20.71 8.75
C ASP A 310 11.10 20.78 7.32
N ILE A 311 11.92 19.80 6.92
CA ILE A 311 12.29 19.68 5.51
C ILE A 311 11.00 19.34 4.76
N LYS A 312 10.55 20.25 3.91
CA LYS A 312 9.36 20.05 3.10
C LYS A 312 9.59 18.87 2.17
N SER A 313 8.58 18.02 2.06
CA SER A 313 8.63 16.85 1.20
C SER A 313 8.33 17.30 -0.21
N PRO A 314 9.23 17.07 -1.19
CA PRO A 314 8.99 17.48 -2.57
C PRO A 314 7.73 16.81 -3.14
N TYR A 315 7.38 15.62 -2.65
CA TYR A 315 6.16 14.91 -3.03
C TYR A 315 4.89 15.59 -2.53
N VAL A 316 4.94 16.28 -1.39
CA VAL A 316 3.79 17.02 -0.86
C VAL A 316 3.58 18.29 -1.65
N GLU A 317 4.66 18.98 -2.01
CA GLU A 317 4.63 20.20 -2.84
C GLU A 317 4.04 19.91 -4.22
N LEU A 318 4.60 18.91 -4.92
CA LEU A 318 4.10 18.44 -6.22
C LEU A 318 2.61 18.08 -6.20
N ALA A 319 2.11 17.47 -5.10
CA ALA A 319 0.70 17.11 -5.00
C ALA A 319 -0.23 18.31 -4.75
N THR A 320 0.33 19.49 -4.43
CA THR A 320 -0.42 20.70 -4.02
C THR A 320 -0.36 21.85 -5.01
N GLU A 321 0.65 21.91 -5.88
CA GLU A 321 0.85 22.99 -6.85
C GLU A 321 -0.33 23.14 -7.86
N ASP A 322 -1.05 22.06 -8.18
CA ASP A 322 -2.21 22.11 -9.10
C ASP A 322 -3.44 22.89 -8.59
N LYS A 323 -3.50 23.23 -7.29
CA LYS A 323 -4.64 23.98 -6.73
C LYS A 323 -4.48 25.51 -6.84
N GLU A 324 -3.28 26.02 -7.08
CA GLU A 324 -3.02 27.47 -7.16
C GLU A 324 -3.28 28.02 -8.57
N THR A 325 -3.02 27.23 -9.62
CA THR A 325 -3.25 27.61 -11.03
C THR A 325 -4.72 27.57 -11.47
N SER A 326 -5.63 27.06 -10.64
CA SER A 326 -7.07 27.01 -10.92
C SER A 326 -7.87 28.12 -10.21
N LYS A 327 -7.19 29.03 -9.51
CA LYS A 327 -7.79 30.20 -8.81
C LYS A 327 -7.35 31.55 -9.37
N SER A 328 -6.59 31.57 -10.45
CA SER A 328 -6.10 32.78 -11.14
C SER A 328 -6.87 33.05 -12.42
#